data_AF-A0A0S4LN86-F1
#
_entry.id   AF-A0A0S4LN86-F1
#
_cell.length_a   1.000
_cell.length_b   1.000
_cell.length_c   1.000
_cell.angle_alpha   90.00
_cell.angle_beta   90.00
_cell.angle_gamma   90.00
#
_symmetry.space_group_name_H-M   'P 1'
#
loop_
_entity.id
_entity.type
_entity.pdbx_description
1 polymer ?
#
loop_
_entity_poly.entity_id
_entity_poly.type
_entity_poly.pdbx_seq_one_letter_code
_entity_poly.pdbx_strand_id
1 'polypeptide(L)'
;MTQKQMLLLCLAAFLGGTVGGLLSTQLLSPISADAQKPNGVNAEEFLLLDAKGKARAGLGLDANGEVGLVLRSKDGNRTLTLSPDDPSVIKLVERGGQILWKAP
;
A
#
# COMPACT_ATOMS: atom_id res chain seq x y z
N MET A 1 -5.32 3.46 62.71
CA MET A 1 -5.97 4.15 61.58
C MET A 1 -7.47 3.96 61.69
N THR A 2 -8.28 5.01 61.60
CA THR A 2 -9.75 4.89 61.70
C THR A 2 -10.38 4.68 60.32
N GLN A 3 -11.55 4.05 60.25
CA GLN A 3 -12.28 3.80 59.00
C GLN A 3 -12.48 5.07 58.15
N LYS A 4 -12.68 6.22 58.81
CA LYS A 4 -12.79 7.54 58.17
C LYS A 4 -11.48 7.98 57.49
N GLN A 5 -10.33 7.71 58.10
CA GLN A 5 -9.01 7.99 57.51
C GLN A 5 -8.72 7.09 56.30
N MET A 6 -9.13 5.82 56.38
CA MET A 6 -9.00 4.88 55.26
C MET A 6 -9.88 5.30 54.08
N LEU A 7 -11.13 5.72 54.34
CA LEU A 7 -12.05 6.18 53.30
C LEU A 7 -11.57 7.48 52.63
N LEU A 8 -11.01 8.41 53.41
CA LEU A 8 -10.38 9.63 52.88
C LEU A 8 -9.18 9.32 51.98
N LEU A 9 -8.33 8.36 52.35
CA LEU A 9 -7.19 7.93 51.54
C LEU A 9 -7.62 7.27 50.22
N CYS A 10 -8.63 6.40 50.26
CA CYS A 10 -9.17 5.78 49.04
C CYS A 10 -9.74 6.82 48.08
N LEU A 11 -10.45 7.82 48.61
CA LEU A 11 -11.04 8.88 47.80
C LEU A 11 -9.96 9.76 47.13
N ALA A 12 -8.92 10.10 47.89
CA ALA A 12 -7.79 10.88 47.39
C ALA A 12 -7.00 10.11 46.31
N ALA A 13 -6.75 8.82 46.52
CA ALA A 13 -6.08 7.97 45.53
C ALA A 13 -6.90 7.82 44.24
N PHE A 14 -8.22 7.66 44.36
CA PHE A 14 -9.11 7.55 43.21
C PHE A 14 -9.16 8.83 42.38
N LEU A 15 -9.29 9.99 43.03
CA LEU A 15 -9.30 11.29 42.35
C LEU A 15 -7.94 11.62 41.71
N GLY A 16 -6.83 11.25 42.35
CA GLY A 16 -5.49 11.39 41.76
C GLY A 16 -5.31 10.53 40.50
N GLY A 17 -5.83 9.29 40.53
CA GLY A 17 -5.76 8.37 39.40
C GLY A 17 -6.55 8.83 38.17
N THR A 18 -7.76 9.37 38.36
CA THR A 18 -8.60 9.85 37.24
C THR A 18 -8.03 11.09 36.58
N VAL A 19 -7.54 12.05 37.38
CA VAL A 19 -6.90 13.28 36.87
C VAL A 19 -5.58 12.94 36.18
N GLY A 20 -4.75 12.07 36.77
CA GLY A 20 -3.50 11.61 36.15
C GLY A 20 -3.73 10.83 34.85
N GLY A 21 -4.76 9.98 34.80
CA GLY A 21 -5.13 9.23 33.59
C GLY A 21 -5.61 10.13 32.45
N LEU A 22 -6.42 11.16 32.75
CA LEU A 22 -6.88 12.14 31.76
C LEU A 22 -5.75 13.05 31.24
N LEU A 23 -4.82 13.45 32.10
CA LEU A 23 -3.64 14.22 31.69
C LEU A 23 -2.67 13.38 30.85
N SER A 24 -2.54 12.09 31.15
CA SER A 24 -1.69 11.16 30.41
C SER A 24 -2.11 11.04 28.95
N THR A 25 -3.41 10.95 28.65
CA THR A 25 -3.90 10.82 27.26
C THR A 25 -3.74 12.11 26.45
N GLN A 26 -3.74 13.28 27.09
CA GLN A 26 -3.52 14.55 26.41
C GLN A 26 -2.04 14.87 26.19
N LEU A 27 -1.16 14.53 27.14
CA LEU A 27 0.29 14.76 27.03
C LEU A 27 1.02 13.69 26.21
N LEU A 28 0.55 12.44 26.27
CA LEU A 28 1.04 11.31 25.50
C LEU A 28 0.03 10.94 24.42
N SER A 29 -0.68 11.92 23.85
CA SER A 29 -1.29 11.71 22.54
C SER A 29 -0.19 11.09 21.68
N PRO A 30 -0.35 9.84 21.19
CA PRO A 30 0.63 9.32 20.27
C PRO A 30 0.66 10.36 19.17
N ILE A 31 1.85 10.90 18.91
CA ILE A 31 2.14 11.54 17.64
C ILE A 31 1.49 10.60 16.65
N SER A 32 0.32 11.00 16.12
CA SER A 32 -0.35 10.22 15.11
C SER A 32 0.74 10.11 14.08
N ALA A 33 1.29 8.91 13.91
CA ALA A 33 2.28 8.68 12.88
C ALA A 33 1.57 9.17 11.64
N ASP A 34 1.97 10.36 11.18
CA ASP A 34 1.36 11.05 10.08
C ASP A 34 1.49 10.03 8.97
N ALA A 35 0.38 9.35 8.67
CA ALA A 35 0.37 8.28 7.71
C ALA A 35 0.71 9.02 6.42
N GLN A 36 2.00 8.96 6.05
CA GLN A 36 2.61 9.76 5.00
C GLN A 36 1.56 9.90 3.91
N LYS A 37 1.01 11.11 3.75
CA LYS A 37 0.04 11.40 2.70
C LYS A 37 0.56 10.71 1.46
N PRO A 38 -0.08 9.62 0.99
CA PRO A 38 0.58 8.74 0.05
C PRO A 38 0.93 9.61 -1.15
N ASN A 39 2.23 9.70 -1.45
CA ASN A 39 2.71 10.31 -2.68
C ASN A 39 2.34 9.36 -3.82
N GLY A 40 1.03 9.20 -4.03
CA GLY A 40 0.42 8.37 -5.03
C GLY A 40 -0.05 9.25 -6.15
N VAL A 41 0.28 8.85 -7.37
CA VAL A 41 -0.37 9.36 -8.56
C VAL A 41 -1.60 8.48 -8.78
N ASN A 42 -2.78 9.08 -8.99
CA ASN A 42 -3.94 8.34 -9.47
C ASN A 42 -3.94 8.46 -11.00
N ALA A 43 -3.79 7.34 -11.68
CA ALA A 43 -3.80 7.26 -13.13
C ALA A 43 -4.42 5.93 -13.56
N GLU A 44 -5.07 5.93 -14.73
CA GLU A 44 -5.57 4.70 -15.36
C GLU A 44 -4.42 3.83 -15.88
N GLU A 45 -3.28 4.45 -16.21
CA GLU A 45 -2.08 3.77 -16.71
C GLU A 45 -0.78 4.52 -16.34
N PHE A 46 0.26 3.76 -16.03
CA PHE A 46 1.64 4.22 -15.85
C PHE A 46 2.53 3.64 -16.95
N LEU A 47 3.13 4.51 -17.75
CA LEU A 47 4.05 4.11 -18.82
C LEU A 47 5.50 4.45 -18.48
N LEU A 48 6.39 3.47 -18.59
CA LEU A 48 7.83 3.70 -18.63
C LEU A 48 8.24 3.98 -20.07
N LEU A 49 8.63 5.21 -20.37
CA LEU A 49 9.11 5.60 -21.69
C LEU A 49 10.64 5.54 -21.76
N ASP A 50 11.19 5.14 -22.90
CA ASP A 50 12.62 5.29 -23.18
C ASP A 50 12.98 6.72 -23.65
N ALA A 51 14.26 6.97 -23.88
CA ALA A 51 14.77 8.28 -24.31
C ALA A 51 14.19 8.78 -25.65
N LYS A 52 13.54 7.90 -26.44
CA LYS A 52 12.87 8.25 -27.70
C LYS A 52 11.35 8.42 -27.52
N GLY A 53 10.86 8.34 -26.28
CA GLY A 53 9.44 8.39 -25.96
C GLY A 53 8.68 7.08 -26.19
N LYS A 54 9.37 5.94 -26.44
CA LYS A 54 8.70 4.66 -26.68
C LYS A 54 8.38 3.97 -25.35
N ALA A 55 7.16 3.48 -25.18
CA ALA A 55 6.77 2.70 -24.01
C ALA A 55 7.51 1.35 -23.94
N ARG A 56 8.10 1.08 -22.77
CA ARG A 56 8.91 -0.10 -22.43
C ARG A 56 8.36 -0.89 -21.25
N ALA A 57 7.53 -0.27 -20.43
CA ALA A 57 6.68 -0.97 -19.50
C ALA A 57 5.36 -0.20 -19.32
N GLY A 58 4.33 -0.91 -18.89
CA GLY A 58 3.01 -0.37 -18.59
C GLY A 58 2.43 -1.05 -17.36
N LEU A 59 1.87 -0.29 -16.43
CA LEU A 59 1.01 -0.79 -15.36
C LEU A 59 -0.33 -0.06 -15.47
N GLY A 60 -1.42 -0.80 -15.68
CA GLY A 60 -2.73 -0.18 -15.83
C GLY A 60 -3.82 -1.20 -16.06
N LEU A 61 -4.97 -0.70 -16.46
CA LEU A 61 -6.12 -1.51 -16.86
C LEU A 61 -6.14 -1.65 -18.39
N ASP A 62 -6.49 -2.83 -18.88
CA ASP A 62 -6.74 -3.04 -20.30
C ASP A 62 -8.16 -2.60 -20.72
N ALA A 63 -8.53 -2.85 -21.98
CA ALA A 63 -9.85 -2.46 -22.51
C ALA A 63 -11.04 -3.18 -21.83
N ASN A 64 -10.79 -4.29 -21.13
CA ASN A 64 -11.79 -5.03 -20.37
C ASN A 64 -11.79 -4.63 -18.88
N GLY A 65 -10.87 -3.75 -18.46
CA GLY A 65 -10.69 -3.36 -17.06
C GLY A 65 -9.81 -4.33 -16.27
N GLU A 66 -9.13 -5.26 -16.93
CA GLU A 66 -8.24 -6.23 -16.29
C GLU A 66 -6.89 -5.58 -15.99
N VAL A 67 -6.32 -5.86 -14.81
CA VAL A 67 -5.07 -5.24 -14.40
C VAL A 67 -3.87 -5.97 -15.02
N GLY A 68 -2.89 -5.22 -15.51
CA GLY A 68 -1.72 -5.80 -16.16
C GLY A 68 -0.44 -5.02 -15.90
N LEU A 69 0.66 -5.76 -15.72
CA LEU A 69 2.02 -5.26 -15.84
C LEU A 69 2.65 -5.83 -17.10
N VAL A 70 3.09 -4.95 -17.99
CA VAL A 70 3.72 -5.31 -19.26
C VAL A 70 5.15 -4.80 -19.28
N LEU A 71 6.12 -5.62 -19.68
CA LEU A 71 7.50 -5.21 -19.97
C LEU A 71 7.85 -5.59 -21.40
N ARG A 72 8.43 -4.64 -22.15
CA ARG A 72 8.81 -4.82 -23.55
C ARG A 72 10.32 -4.71 -23.73
N SER A 73 10.90 -5.70 -24.39
CA SER A 73 12.34 -5.73 -24.71
C SER A 73 12.77 -4.55 -25.58
N LYS A 74 14.07 -4.26 -25.63
CA LYS A 74 14.62 -3.07 -26.31
C LYS A 74 14.36 -3.06 -27.81
N ASP A 75 14.49 -4.22 -28.42
CA ASP A 75 14.15 -4.46 -29.82
C ASP A 75 12.62 -4.53 -30.06
N GLY A 76 11.82 -4.63 -29.01
CA GLY A 76 10.38 -4.83 -29.07
C GLY A 76 9.97 -6.20 -29.61
N ASN A 77 10.87 -7.19 -29.55
CA ASN A 77 10.60 -8.55 -30.01
C ASN A 77 9.98 -9.43 -28.93
N ARG A 78 10.09 -9.06 -27.66
CA ARG A 78 9.56 -9.85 -26.54
C ARG A 78 8.76 -8.98 -25.60
N THR A 79 7.71 -9.57 -25.06
CA THR A 79 6.81 -8.95 -24.08
C THR A 79 6.66 -9.92 -22.92
N LEU A 80 6.99 -9.47 -21.71
CA LEU A 80 6.64 -10.17 -20.48
C LEU A 80 5.38 -9.52 -19.93
N THR A 81 4.35 -10.31 -19.69
CA THR A 81 3.08 -9.86 -19.13
C THR A 81 2.84 -10.56 -17.81
N LEU A 82 2.37 -9.80 -16.83
CA LEU A 82 1.82 -10.27 -15.56
C LEU A 82 0.38 -9.75 -15.46
N SER A 83 -0.61 -10.64 -15.43
CA SER A 83 -2.02 -10.30 -15.24
C SER A 83 -2.66 -11.34 -14.32
N PRO A 84 -3.22 -10.95 -13.16
CA PRO A 84 -3.89 -11.89 -12.25
C PRO A 84 -5.22 -12.41 -12.80
N ASP A 85 -5.78 -11.74 -13.81
CA ASP A 85 -7.07 -12.07 -14.41
C ASP A 85 -6.92 -13.14 -15.54
N ASP A 86 -5.69 -13.38 -16.00
CA ASP A 86 -5.37 -14.42 -16.98
C ASP A 86 -5.08 -15.78 -16.32
N PRO A 87 -5.57 -16.92 -16.86
CA PRO A 87 -5.24 -18.26 -16.35
C PRO A 87 -3.75 -18.58 -16.33
N SER A 88 -2.97 -17.93 -17.20
CA SER A 88 -1.52 -17.96 -17.22
C SER A 88 -1.03 -16.59 -16.76
N VAL A 89 -0.93 -16.44 -15.43
CA VAL A 89 -0.65 -15.17 -14.76
C VAL A 89 0.60 -14.50 -15.30
N ILE A 90 1.62 -15.28 -15.65
CA ILE A 90 2.86 -14.75 -16.25
C ILE A 90 3.04 -15.34 -17.65
N LYS A 91 3.29 -14.49 -18.64
CA LYS A 91 3.55 -14.91 -20.03
C LYS A 91 4.75 -14.18 -20.61
N LEU A 92 5.65 -14.92 -21.25
CA LEU A 92 6.66 -14.36 -22.16
C LEU A 92 6.22 -14.64 -23.59
N VAL A 93 5.99 -13.57 -24.35
CA VAL A 93 5.43 -13.62 -25.70
C VAL A 93 6.40 -12.97 -26.69
N GLU A 94 6.65 -13.63 -27.81
CA GLU A 94 7.41 -13.07 -28.93
C GLU A 94 6.53 -12.22 -29.86
N ARG A 95 7.17 -11.34 -30.64
CA ARG A 95 6.51 -10.57 -31.69
C ARG A 95 5.80 -11.54 -32.64
N GLY A 96 4.49 -11.33 -32.84
CA GLY A 96 3.62 -12.24 -33.58
C GLY A 96 2.69 -13.07 -32.68
N GLY A 97 2.83 -12.96 -31.36
CA GLY A 97 1.90 -13.57 -30.40
C GLY A 97 2.27 -14.98 -29.96
N GLN A 98 3.42 -15.50 -30.40
CA GLN A 98 3.90 -16.82 -29.95
C GLN A 98 4.27 -16.78 -28.47
N ILE A 99 3.65 -17.64 -27.67
CA ILE A 99 4.01 -17.81 -26.24
C ILE A 99 5.29 -18.64 -26.18
N LEU A 100 6.37 -18.02 -25.71
CA LEU A 100 7.66 -18.68 -25.49
C LEU A 100 7.68 -19.42 -24.15
N TRP A 101 7.02 -18.85 -23.14
CA TRP A 101 6.94 -19.42 -21.80
C TRP A 101 5.72 -18.85 -21.05
N LYS A 102 5.19 -19.61 -20.10
CA LYS A 102 4.10 -19.17 -19.21
C LYS A 102 4.15 -19.85 -17.85
N ALA A 103 3.60 -19.19 -16.84
CA ALA A 103 3.36 -19.74 -15.50
C ALA A 103 1.97 -19.35 -14.98
N PRO A 104 1.39 -20.19 -14.11
CA PRO A 104 0.20 -19.84 -13.34
C PRO A 104 0.53 -18.82 -12.24
#